data_AF-A0A932RXD6-F1
#
_entry.id   AF-A0A932RXD6-F1
#
_cell.length_a   1.000
_cell.length_b   1.000
_cell.length_c   1.000
_cell.angle_alpha   90.00
_cell.angle_beta   90.00
_cell.angle_gamma   90.00
#
_symmetry.space_group_name_H-M   'P 1'
#
loop_
_entity.id
_entity.type
_entity.pdbx_description
1 polymer ?
#
loop_
_entity_poly.entity_id
_entity_poly.type
_entity_poly.pdbx_seq_one_letter_code
_entity_poly.pdbx_strand_id
1 'polypeptide(L)'
;LPVKMIFRRTTFIPGVPRLLSHPPRRVAPPPQQSHTVTTGYAECLSLLRPRFAYGYRVHDNCERRAHFDAGEYVQQWGDAGAKNNFCLYKMGCKGPMTYNNCSIIRYNEGTNWPIGAGHGCIGCSELGFWDRYAHERPLASADIHAAGPFGLGIESSVDKFGVGLLAATGVGIALHAVLSATAGRHDRPGDADLTGGE
;
A
#
# COMPACT_ATOMS: atom_id res chain seq x y z
N LEU A 1 18.27 -68.08 -19.59
CA LEU A 1 18.09 -66.68 -19.16
C LEU A 1 19.47 -66.05 -18.91
N PRO A 2 19.98 -65.26 -19.86
CA PRO A 2 20.74 -64.09 -19.46
C PRO A 2 20.32 -62.84 -20.25
N VAL A 3 20.13 -61.75 -19.52
CA VAL A 3 19.80 -60.42 -20.02
C VAL A 3 21.04 -59.79 -20.67
N LYS A 4 20.94 -59.37 -21.92
CA LYS A 4 21.95 -58.53 -22.59
C LYS A 4 21.29 -57.38 -23.33
N MET A 5 21.86 -56.19 -23.10
CA MET A 5 21.71 -54.93 -23.84
C MET A 5 20.39 -54.17 -23.69
N ILE A 6 20.41 -53.15 -22.83
CA ILE A 6 19.68 -51.90 -23.08
C ILE A 6 20.74 -50.81 -23.29
N PHE A 7 20.98 -50.50 -24.55
CA PHE A 7 21.58 -49.23 -24.98
C PHE A 7 20.66 -48.09 -24.51
N ARG A 8 21.08 -47.31 -23.51
CA ARG A 8 20.45 -46.00 -23.26
C ARG A 8 20.86 -45.08 -24.40
N ARG A 9 19.90 -44.70 -25.24
CA ARG A 9 20.02 -43.61 -26.21
C ARG A 9 20.45 -42.35 -25.46
N THR A 10 21.68 -41.93 -25.68
CA THR A 10 22.14 -40.57 -25.37
C THR A 10 21.47 -39.65 -26.37
N THR A 11 20.45 -38.89 -25.94
CA THR A 11 19.85 -37.85 -26.78
C THR A 11 20.89 -36.74 -26.92
N PHE A 12 21.53 -36.69 -28.09
CA PHE A 12 22.44 -35.65 -28.51
C PHE A 12 21.64 -34.37 -28.72
N ILE A 13 21.82 -33.36 -27.86
CA ILE A 13 21.30 -32.01 -28.09
C ILE A 13 22.42 -31.23 -28.80
N PRO A 14 22.27 -30.87 -30.09
CA PRO A 14 23.30 -30.12 -30.80
C PRO A 14 23.28 -28.66 -30.33
N GLY A 15 24.45 -28.12 -29.92
CA GLY A 15 24.65 -26.67 -29.78
C GLY A 15 25.15 -26.12 -28.44
N VAL A 16 25.43 -26.94 -27.42
CA VAL A 16 25.98 -26.43 -26.14
C VAL A 16 27.49 -26.64 -26.08
N PRO A 17 28.32 -25.58 -26.10
CA PRO A 17 29.76 -25.72 -25.90
C PRO A 17 30.03 -26.29 -24.51
N ARG A 18 30.87 -27.33 -24.48
CA ARG A 18 31.28 -28.04 -23.27
C ARG A 18 32.18 -27.14 -22.42
N LEU A 19 31.61 -26.31 -21.56
CA LEU A 19 32.38 -25.54 -20.59
C LEU A 19 32.71 -26.40 -19.36
N LEU A 20 33.99 -26.32 -18.98
CA LEU A 20 34.67 -27.12 -17.98
C LEU A 20 33.89 -27.22 -16.66
N SER A 21 33.83 -28.45 -16.17
CA SER A 21 33.50 -28.87 -14.81
C SER A 21 34.18 -28.01 -13.75
N HIS A 22 33.44 -27.09 -13.15
CA HIS A 22 33.66 -26.69 -11.76
C HIS A 22 32.70 -27.49 -10.89
N PRO A 23 33.12 -28.02 -9.73
CA PRO A 23 32.20 -28.65 -8.79
C PRO A 23 31.14 -27.60 -8.41
N PRO A 24 29.83 -27.96 -8.42
CA PRO A 24 28.82 -27.03 -7.96
C PRO A 24 29.08 -26.77 -6.48
N ARG A 25 29.58 -25.57 -6.15
CA ARG A 25 29.24 -25.00 -4.85
C ARG A 25 27.72 -25.07 -4.81
N ARG A 26 27.16 -25.78 -3.83
CA ARG A 26 25.72 -25.85 -3.58
C ARG A 26 25.23 -24.47 -3.15
N VAL A 27 25.18 -23.54 -4.09
CA VAL A 27 24.29 -22.40 -4.00
C VAL A 27 22.92 -23.00 -4.27
N ALA A 28 22.04 -22.93 -3.29
CA ALA A 28 20.66 -23.35 -3.48
C ALA A 28 20.14 -22.67 -4.76
N PRO A 29 19.52 -23.41 -5.69
CA PRO A 29 18.94 -22.79 -6.87
C PRO A 29 17.96 -21.70 -6.41
N PRO A 30 17.85 -20.57 -7.14
CA PRO A 30 16.86 -19.56 -6.80
C PRO A 30 15.48 -20.24 -6.71
N PRO A 31 14.60 -19.82 -5.80
CA PRO A 31 13.36 -20.54 -5.46
C PRO A 31 12.50 -20.88 -6.69
N GLN A 32 12.59 -20.09 -7.76
CA GLN A 32 11.94 -20.34 -9.05
C GLN A 32 12.36 -21.65 -9.73
N GLN A 33 13.64 -22.02 -9.62
CA GLN A 33 14.18 -23.24 -10.20
C GLN A 33 13.86 -24.46 -9.33
N SER A 34 13.86 -24.34 -7.99
CA SER A 34 13.51 -25.46 -7.11
C SER A 34 12.04 -25.86 -7.18
N HIS A 35 11.12 -24.88 -7.27
CA HIS A 35 9.68 -25.16 -7.45
C HIS A 35 9.40 -25.90 -8.76
N THR A 36 10.04 -25.51 -9.87
CA THR A 36 9.83 -26.17 -11.16
C THR A 36 10.37 -27.61 -11.14
N VAL A 37 11.53 -27.83 -10.51
CA VAL A 37 12.16 -29.17 -10.39
C VAL A 37 11.38 -30.11 -9.46
N THR A 38 10.69 -29.58 -8.45
CA THR A 38 9.98 -30.40 -7.46
C THR A 38 8.51 -30.63 -7.82
N THR A 39 7.85 -29.64 -8.41
CA THR A 39 6.39 -29.64 -8.66
C THR A 39 6.02 -29.93 -10.12
N GLY A 40 7.01 -30.04 -11.02
CA GLY A 40 6.80 -30.40 -12.42
C GLY A 40 6.53 -29.21 -13.33
N TYR A 41 5.69 -28.26 -12.93
CA TYR A 41 5.51 -26.93 -13.56
C TYR A 41 4.90 -25.97 -12.53
N ALA A 42 5.38 -24.73 -12.43
CA ALA A 42 4.67 -23.71 -11.66
C ALA A 42 3.42 -23.28 -12.43
N GLU A 43 2.26 -23.23 -11.78
CA GLU A 43 1.07 -22.62 -12.39
C GLU A 43 1.41 -21.17 -12.79
N CYS A 44 1.26 -20.87 -14.07
CA CYS A 44 1.58 -19.57 -14.63
C CYS A 44 0.30 -18.76 -14.90
N LEU A 45 0.35 -17.45 -14.62
CA LEU A 45 -0.65 -16.48 -15.07
C LEU A 45 -0.56 -16.28 -16.59
N SER A 46 -1.50 -15.53 -17.16
CA SER A 46 -1.61 -15.22 -18.60
C SER A 46 -0.34 -14.67 -19.27
N LEU A 47 0.59 -14.10 -18.48
CA LEU A 47 1.89 -13.60 -18.93
C LEU A 47 3.06 -14.58 -18.68
N LEU A 48 2.78 -15.87 -18.52
CA LEU A 48 3.76 -16.90 -18.15
C LEU A 48 4.53 -16.58 -16.85
N ARG A 49 3.88 -15.84 -15.94
CA ARG A 49 4.45 -15.47 -14.63
C ARG A 49 4.05 -16.51 -13.58
N PRO A 50 5.00 -17.12 -12.84
CA PRO A 50 4.67 -18.10 -11.81
C PRO A 50 3.76 -17.51 -10.73
N ARG A 51 2.64 -18.17 -10.44
CA ARG A 51 1.62 -17.70 -9.49
C ARG A 51 2.18 -17.50 -8.09
N PHE A 52 3.13 -18.33 -7.66
CA PHE A 52 3.74 -18.18 -6.33
C PHE A 52 4.51 -16.86 -6.15
N ALA A 53 5.05 -16.28 -7.24
CA ALA A 53 5.83 -15.04 -7.19
C ALA A 53 5.02 -13.80 -7.64
N TYR A 54 4.04 -13.99 -8.52
CA TYR A 54 3.30 -12.90 -9.17
C TYR A 54 1.78 -12.98 -8.97
N GLY A 55 1.30 -13.84 -8.05
CA GLY A 55 -0.12 -14.07 -7.82
C GLY A 55 -0.86 -12.89 -7.17
N TYR A 56 -0.14 -12.05 -6.42
CA TYR A 56 -0.68 -10.90 -5.72
C TYR A 56 0.06 -9.62 -6.11
N ARG A 57 -0.61 -8.48 -5.94
CA ARG A 57 0.05 -7.19 -6.11
C ARG A 57 0.86 -6.87 -4.87
N VAL A 58 1.94 -6.13 -5.05
CA VAL A 58 2.81 -5.67 -3.95
C VAL A 58 1.99 -4.95 -2.87
N HIS A 59 0.95 -4.21 -3.25
CA HIS A 59 0.08 -3.50 -2.32
C HIS A 59 -0.86 -4.40 -1.49
N ASP A 60 -1.20 -5.59 -1.98
CA ASP A 60 -2.11 -6.50 -1.28
C ASP A 60 -1.45 -7.12 -0.03
N ASN A 61 -0.12 -7.21 -0.02
CA ASN A 61 0.67 -7.72 1.12
C ASN A 61 1.66 -6.68 1.66
N CYS A 62 1.40 -5.39 1.46
CA CYS A 62 2.29 -4.32 1.93
C CYS A 62 2.11 -4.08 3.44
N GLU A 63 3.21 -4.04 4.20
CA GLU A 63 3.19 -3.75 5.64
C GLU A 63 2.66 -2.35 5.97
N ARG A 64 2.71 -1.40 5.02
CA ARG A 64 2.18 -0.03 5.16
C ARG A 64 0.73 0.10 4.67
N ARG A 65 0.02 -1.01 4.43
CA ARG A 65 -1.35 -1.00 3.91
C ARG A 65 -2.33 -0.35 4.89
N ALA A 66 -2.19 -0.60 6.19
CA ALA A 66 -3.01 0.04 7.21
C ALA A 66 -2.95 1.58 7.13
N HIS A 67 -1.76 2.15 6.97
CA HIS A 67 -1.58 3.60 6.76
C HIS A 67 -2.25 4.10 5.48
N PHE A 68 -2.21 3.30 4.40
CA PHE A 68 -2.93 3.64 3.16
C PHE A 68 -4.44 3.74 3.40
N ASP A 69 -5.02 2.75 4.08
CA ASP A 69 -6.45 2.69 4.36
C ASP A 69 -6.87 3.70 5.43
N ALA A 70 -5.97 4.11 6.33
CA ALA A 70 -6.19 5.19 7.31
C ALA A 70 -6.09 6.59 6.70
N GLY A 71 -5.45 6.74 5.54
CA GLY A 71 -5.22 8.04 4.90
C GLY A 71 -3.94 8.73 5.35
N GLU A 72 -3.03 7.96 5.95
CA GLU A 72 -1.74 8.40 6.46
C GLU A 72 -0.66 8.21 5.40
N TYR A 73 -0.20 9.34 4.84
CA TYR A 73 0.73 9.34 3.71
C TYR A 73 1.96 10.18 4.01
N VAL A 74 3.08 9.75 3.42
CA VAL A 74 4.24 10.61 3.23
C VAL A 74 3.91 11.62 2.14
N GLN A 75 4.14 12.90 2.41
CA GLN A 75 3.84 14.02 1.51
C GLN A 75 5.13 14.61 0.93
N GLN A 76 6.21 14.57 1.71
CA GLN A 76 7.54 15.02 1.30
C GLN A 76 8.62 14.12 1.92
N TRP A 77 9.77 14.04 1.27
CA TRP A 77 10.89 13.25 1.78
C TRP A 77 11.38 13.80 3.12
N GLY A 78 11.44 12.93 4.14
CA GLY A 78 11.91 13.30 5.48
C GLY A 78 10.87 13.98 6.39
N ASP A 79 9.60 14.07 6.00
CA ASP A 79 8.54 14.53 6.90
C ASP A 79 8.27 13.56 8.06
N ALA A 80 7.36 13.95 8.95
CA ALA A 80 6.91 13.09 10.04
C ALA A 80 6.36 11.76 9.54
N GLY A 81 5.64 11.74 8.41
CA GLY A 81 5.13 10.50 7.80
C GLY A 81 6.26 9.56 7.37
N ALA A 82 7.33 10.09 6.77
CA ALA A 82 8.49 9.31 6.35
C ALA A 82 9.20 8.69 7.57
N LYS A 83 9.34 9.47 8.65
CA LYS A 83 9.93 9.00 9.92
C LYS A 83 9.06 7.93 10.61
N ASN A 84 7.74 8.02 10.45
CA ASN A 84 6.77 7.09 11.02
C ASN A 84 6.36 5.95 10.07
N ASN A 85 7.07 5.75 8.95
CA ASN A 85 6.81 4.70 7.97
C ASN A 85 5.38 4.70 7.36
N PHE A 86 4.80 5.88 7.17
CA PHE A 86 3.50 6.04 6.51
C PHE A 86 3.53 5.61 5.04
N CYS A 87 2.35 5.53 4.42
CA CYS A 87 2.22 5.05 3.06
C CYS A 87 2.87 6.00 2.04
N LEU A 88 3.60 5.41 1.08
CA LEU A 88 4.34 6.12 0.04
C LEU A 88 3.50 6.37 -1.23
N TYR A 89 2.18 6.21 -1.16
CA TYR A 89 1.29 6.36 -2.32
C TYR A 89 1.41 7.76 -2.94
N LYS A 90 1.35 8.81 -2.13
CA LYS A 90 1.53 10.21 -2.57
C LYS A 90 2.94 10.53 -3.05
N MET A 91 3.93 9.75 -2.62
CA MET A 91 5.31 9.83 -3.13
C MET A 91 5.50 9.07 -4.46
N GLY A 92 4.44 8.51 -5.03
CA GLY A 92 4.45 7.87 -6.34
C GLY A 92 4.61 6.35 -6.34
N CYS A 93 4.39 5.67 -5.21
CA CYS A 93 4.47 4.22 -5.13
C CYS A 93 3.50 3.52 -6.12
N LYS A 94 4.04 2.62 -6.93
CA LYS A 94 3.34 1.84 -7.97
C LYS A 94 2.93 0.44 -7.51
N GLY A 95 3.10 0.14 -6.22
CA GLY A 95 2.73 -1.14 -5.62
C GLY A 95 1.30 -1.60 -5.94
N PRO A 96 0.28 -0.71 -6.02
CA PRO A 96 -1.09 -1.11 -6.38
C PRO A 96 -1.28 -1.62 -7.81
N MET A 97 -0.31 -1.40 -8.70
CA MET A 97 -0.35 -1.85 -10.11
C MET A 97 0.74 -2.87 -10.44
N THR A 98 1.51 -3.31 -9.43
CA THR A 98 2.69 -4.14 -9.62
C THR A 98 2.48 -5.50 -8.99
N TYR A 99 2.62 -6.56 -9.78
CA TYR A 99 2.63 -7.94 -9.32
C TYR A 99 4.06 -8.35 -9.02
N ASN A 100 4.33 -8.68 -7.77
CA ASN A 100 5.59 -9.26 -7.30
C ASN A 100 5.45 -9.67 -5.83
N ASN A 101 6.35 -10.51 -5.34
CA ASN A 101 6.38 -10.98 -3.96
C ASN A 101 7.36 -10.20 -3.07
N CYS A 102 7.79 -9.00 -3.48
CA CYS A 102 8.78 -8.18 -2.78
C CYS A 102 8.41 -7.88 -1.33
N SER A 103 7.13 -7.71 -1.01
CA SER A 103 6.69 -7.43 0.36
C SER A 103 6.69 -8.67 1.25
N ILE A 104 6.66 -9.87 0.66
CA ILE A 104 6.59 -11.15 1.35
C ILE A 104 8.00 -11.73 1.55
N ILE A 105 8.73 -11.95 0.45
CA ILE A 105 10.06 -12.58 0.47
C ILE A 105 11.17 -11.56 0.71
N ARG A 106 10.94 -10.30 0.33
CA ARG A 106 11.94 -9.22 0.38
C ARG A 106 13.17 -9.54 -0.47
N TYR A 107 14.19 -8.70 -0.37
CA TYR A 107 15.47 -8.82 -1.04
C TYR A 107 16.56 -9.14 -0.01
N ASN A 108 17.65 -9.76 -0.48
CA ASN A 108 18.84 -10.08 0.32
C ASN A 108 18.49 -10.93 1.55
N GLU A 109 18.02 -12.16 1.34
CA GLU A 109 17.71 -13.10 2.44
C GLU A 109 16.69 -12.56 3.45
N GLY A 110 15.67 -11.85 2.97
CA GLY A 110 14.64 -11.28 3.85
C GLY A 110 15.02 -9.93 4.48
N THR A 111 16.21 -9.39 4.18
CA THR A 111 16.73 -8.16 4.80
C THR A 111 15.78 -6.98 4.60
N ASN A 112 15.52 -6.58 3.36
CA ASN A 112 14.68 -5.41 3.09
C ASN A 112 14.14 -5.39 1.66
N TRP A 113 13.36 -4.39 1.30
CA TRP A 113 12.72 -4.21 0.01
C TRP A 113 12.47 -2.70 -0.20
N PRO A 114 12.15 -2.24 -1.42
CA PRO A 114 12.12 -0.79 -1.71
C PRO A 114 11.26 0.03 -0.73
N ILE A 115 10.05 -0.44 -0.44
CA ILE A 115 9.11 0.26 0.47
C ILE A 115 9.59 0.19 1.92
N GLY A 116 10.16 -0.92 2.35
CA GLY A 116 10.78 -1.04 3.69
C GLY A 116 12.00 -0.11 3.84
N ALA A 117 12.71 0.17 2.75
CA ALA A 117 13.79 1.16 2.70
C ALA A 117 13.30 2.62 2.55
N GLY A 118 11.99 2.86 2.54
CA GLY A 118 11.40 4.19 2.44
C GLY A 118 11.22 4.74 1.03
N HIS A 119 11.47 3.94 -0.02
CA HIS A 119 11.23 4.34 -1.40
C HIS A 119 10.01 3.63 -2.01
N GLY A 120 9.16 4.37 -2.72
CA GLY A 120 7.99 3.80 -3.39
C GLY A 120 8.39 2.72 -4.41
N CYS A 121 7.55 1.70 -4.58
CA CYS A 121 7.72 0.75 -5.66
C CYS A 121 7.68 1.49 -7.01
N ILE A 122 8.59 1.17 -7.92
CA ILE A 122 8.64 1.76 -9.28
C ILE A 122 7.90 0.92 -10.32
N GLY A 123 7.46 -0.29 -9.94
CA GLY A 123 6.77 -1.22 -10.83
C GLY A 123 7.68 -1.98 -11.80
N CYS A 124 8.92 -2.24 -11.42
CA CYS A 124 9.94 -2.85 -12.29
C CYS A 124 9.59 -4.25 -12.84
N SER A 125 8.59 -4.95 -12.27
CA SER A 125 8.12 -6.25 -12.76
C SER A 125 6.96 -6.16 -13.76
N GLU A 126 6.48 -4.96 -14.06
CA GLU A 126 5.45 -4.75 -15.07
C GLU A 126 6.05 -4.37 -16.42
N LEU A 127 5.34 -4.75 -17.49
CA LEU A 127 5.75 -4.44 -18.85
C LEU A 127 5.69 -2.92 -19.10
N GLY A 128 6.75 -2.38 -19.70
CA GLY A 128 6.81 -0.96 -20.06
C GLY A 128 6.80 0.00 -18.86
N PHE A 129 7.27 -0.42 -17.68
CA PHE A 129 7.16 0.38 -16.47
C PHE A 129 7.87 1.75 -16.56
N TRP A 130 8.95 1.85 -17.33
CA TRP A 130 9.65 3.13 -17.55
C TRP A 130 8.73 4.17 -18.19
N ASP A 131 7.98 3.79 -19.23
CA ASP A 131 7.09 4.73 -19.93
C ASP A 131 5.72 4.84 -19.26
N ARG A 132 5.26 3.76 -18.63
CA ARG A 132 3.93 3.74 -18.01
C ARG A 132 3.91 4.40 -16.63
N TYR A 133 4.98 4.25 -15.86
CA TYR A 133 4.98 4.59 -14.43
C TYR A 133 5.97 5.68 -14.03
N ALA A 134 6.97 6.03 -14.84
CA ALA A 134 7.99 6.98 -14.43
C ALA A 134 7.53 8.45 -14.44
N HIS A 135 6.49 8.80 -15.20
CA HIS A 135 6.17 10.20 -15.49
C HIS A 135 5.35 10.93 -14.41
N GLU A 136 4.57 10.22 -13.57
CA GLU A 136 3.60 10.87 -12.65
C GLU A 136 3.63 10.33 -11.20
N ARG A 137 3.33 11.22 -10.24
CA ARG A 137 3.20 10.93 -8.80
C ARG A 137 2.00 11.66 -8.18
N PRO A 138 0.97 10.95 -7.66
CA PRO A 138 0.52 9.60 -8.04
C PRO A 138 0.15 9.52 -9.53
N LEU A 139 -0.11 8.32 -10.05
CA LEU A 139 -0.61 8.20 -11.42
C LEU A 139 -2.05 8.69 -11.47
N ALA A 140 -2.33 9.74 -12.25
CA ALA A 140 -3.67 10.31 -12.33
C ALA A 140 -4.68 9.32 -12.92
N SER A 141 -4.23 8.43 -13.81
CA SER A 141 -5.05 7.39 -14.43
C SER A 141 -5.33 6.19 -13.53
N ALA A 142 -4.64 6.08 -12.39
CA ALA A 142 -4.78 4.94 -11.50
C ALA A 142 -5.86 5.27 -10.47
N ASP A 143 -7.07 4.81 -10.75
CA ASP A 143 -8.24 4.93 -9.87
C ASP A 143 -8.06 4.08 -8.60
N ILE A 144 -7.15 4.51 -7.72
CA ILE A 144 -6.74 3.81 -6.51
C ILE A 144 -7.21 4.64 -5.33
N HIS A 145 -8.29 4.16 -4.73
CA HIS A 145 -8.94 4.78 -3.59
C HIS A 145 -8.63 4.01 -2.30
N ALA A 146 -8.48 4.74 -1.21
CA ALA A 146 -8.49 4.14 0.11
C ALA A 146 -9.90 3.62 0.43
N ALA A 147 -10.00 2.65 1.33
CA ALA A 147 -11.23 1.93 1.63
C ALA A 147 -12.36 2.80 2.24
N GLY A 148 -12.08 4.04 2.62
CA GLY A 148 -13.06 4.92 3.25
C GLY A 148 -13.99 5.63 2.25
N PRO A 149 -15.02 6.32 2.79
CA PRO A 149 -15.98 7.05 1.97
C PRO A 149 -15.28 8.12 1.13
N PHE A 150 -15.77 8.32 -0.10
CA PHE A 150 -15.18 9.23 -1.10
C PHE A 150 -13.73 8.90 -1.50
N GLY A 151 -13.29 7.66 -1.28
CA GLY A 151 -11.94 7.20 -1.61
C GLY A 151 -10.84 7.80 -0.72
N LEU A 152 -11.23 8.38 0.41
CA LEU A 152 -10.34 8.85 1.47
C LEU A 152 -10.07 7.73 2.46
N GLY A 153 -9.01 7.88 3.27
CA GLY A 153 -8.75 6.92 4.34
C GLY A 153 -9.87 6.92 5.38
N ILE A 154 -10.19 5.77 5.95
CA ILE A 154 -11.29 5.58 6.92
C ILE A 154 -11.10 6.53 8.10
N GLU A 155 -9.93 6.47 8.74
CA GLU A 155 -9.60 7.33 9.89
C GLU A 155 -9.62 8.81 9.51
N SER A 156 -8.95 9.17 8.41
CA SER A 156 -8.95 10.56 7.92
C SER A 156 -10.34 11.09 7.57
N SER A 157 -11.29 10.21 7.23
CA SER A 157 -12.68 10.58 6.96
C SER A 157 -13.43 10.82 8.25
N VAL A 158 -13.32 9.89 9.21
CA VAL A 158 -13.94 9.99 10.54
C VAL A 158 -13.45 11.25 11.26
N ASP A 159 -12.15 11.56 11.21
CA ASP A 159 -11.60 12.77 11.84
C ASP A 159 -12.21 14.05 11.27
N LYS A 160 -12.36 14.15 9.95
CA LYS A 160 -12.96 15.33 9.30
C LYS A 160 -14.42 15.49 9.68
N PHE A 161 -15.19 14.40 9.69
CA PHE A 161 -16.59 14.44 10.12
C PHE A 161 -16.70 14.81 11.60
N GLY A 162 -15.84 14.24 12.46
CA GLY A 162 -15.80 14.53 13.89
C GLY A 162 -15.49 16.00 14.18
N VAL A 163 -14.47 16.56 13.52
CA VAL A 163 -14.11 17.99 13.65
C VAL A 163 -15.25 18.89 13.16
N GLY A 164 -15.88 18.55 12.03
CA GLY A 164 -17.01 19.31 11.50
C GLY A 164 -18.19 19.36 12.46
N LEU A 165 -18.56 18.21 13.05
CA LEU A 165 -19.65 18.11 14.01
C LEU A 165 -19.34 18.87 15.31
N LEU A 166 -18.12 18.75 15.82
CA LEU A 166 -17.67 19.43 17.02
C LEU A 166 -17.67 20.95 16.83
N ALA A 167 -17.18 21.43 15.69
CA ALA A 167 -17.20 22.86 15.36
C ALA A 167 -18.64 23.40 15.27
N ALA A 168 -19.54 22.70 14.57
CA ALA A 168 -20.94 23.10 14.45
C ALA A 168 -21.65 23.16 15.81
N THR A 169 -21.40 22.16 16.65
CA THR A 169 -21.95 22.11 18.03
C THR A 169 -21.42 23.28 18.86
N GLY A 170 -20.12 23.57 18.79
CA GLY A 170 -19.50 24.70 19.49
C GLY A 170 -20.10 26.06 19.09
N VAL A 171 -20.34 26.26 17.79
CA VAL A 171 -21.02 27.47 17.26
C VAL A 171 -22.45 27.56 17.78
N GLY A 172 -23.19 26.45 17.77
CA GLY A 172 -24.56 26.40 18.30
C GLY A 172 -24.63 26.79 19.78
N ILE A 173 -23.74 26.22 20.61
CA ILE A 173 -23.64 26.54 22.04
C ILE A 173 -23.27 28.02 22.25
N ALA A 174 -22.29 28.53 21.51
CA ALA A 174 -21.86 29.92 21.62
C ALA A 174 -22.97 30.90 21.22
N LEU A 175 -23.67 30.65 20.10
CA LEU A 175 -24.82 31.44 19.67
C LEU A 175 -25.94 31.43 20.71
N HIS A 176 -26.28 30.25 21.23
CA HIS A 176 -27.30 30.11 22.27
C HIS A 176 -26.94 30.88 23.55
N ALA A 177 -25.67 30.85 23.96
CA ALA A 177 -25.19 31.59 25.12
C ALA A 177 -25.25 33.12 24.93
N VAL A 178 -24.84 33.63 23.76
CA VAL A 178 -24.89 35.07 23.43
C VAL A 178 -26.33 35.57 23.35
N LEU A 179 -27.23 34.82 22.70
CA LEU A 179 -28.64 35.17 22.62
C LEU A 179 -29.30 35.18 24.00
N SER A 180 -29.03 34.18 24.84
CA SER A 180 -29.56 34.14 26.22
C SER A 180 -29.07 35.32 27.06
N ALA A 181 -27.80 35.72 26.94
CA ALA A 181 -27.21 36.82 27.70
C ALA A 181 -27.64 38.22 27.23
N THR A 182 -28.12 38.36 25.99
CA THR A 182 -28.62 39.63 25.42
C THR A 182 -30.12 39.76 25.61
N ALA A 183 -30.89 38.69 25.39
CA ALA A 183 -32.33 38.65 25.67
C ALA A 183 -32.63 38.90 27.15
N GLY A 184 -31.88 38.27 28.07
CA GLY A 184 -32.04 38.50 29.52
C GLY A 184 -31.73 39.92 30.00
N ARG A 185 -31.12 40.77 29.16
CA ARG A 185 -30.95 42.21 29.47
C ARG A 185 -32.11 43.08 29.00
N HIS A 186 -32.98 42.57 28.13
CA HIS A 186 -34.05 43.34 27.51
C HIS A 186 -35.39 43.26 28.29
N ASP A 187 -35.50 42.36 29.29
CA ASP A 187 -36.69 42.19 30.14
C ASP A 187 -36.64 42.99 31.46
N ARG A 188 -36.11 44.22 31.48
CA ARG A 188 -36.33 45.16 32.61
C ARG A 188 -36.82 46.56 32.21
N PRO A 189 -38.02 46.71 31.62
CA PRO A 189 -38.80 47.93 31.78
C PRO A 189 -39.80 47.75 32.95
N GLY A 190 -39.50 48.36 34.11
CA GLY A 190 -40.54 48.82 35.04
C GLY A 190 -40.88 47.93 36.24
N ASP A 191 -39.95 47.72 37.15
CA ASP A 191 -40.20 47.42 38.57
C ASP A 191 -39.70 48.58 39.44
N ALA A 192 -40.19 49.79 39.15
CA ALA A 192 -40.16 50.91 40.07
C ALA A 192 -41.59 51.42 40.27
N ASP A 193 -41.98 51.47 41.55
CA ASP A 193 -43.05 52.29 42.12
C ASP A 193 -44.50 51.80 41.96
N LEU A 194 -45.03 51.06 42.95
CA LEU A 194 -46.45 51.07 43.36
C LEU A 194 -46.66 50.49 44.78
N THR A 195 -45.86 50.92 45.77
CA THR A 195 -46.25 50.77 47.19
C THR A 195 -45.93 52.05 47.97
N GLY A 196 -46.67 53.11 47.66
CA GLY A 196 -46.73 54.33 48.46
C GLY A 196 -48.13 54.92 48.36
N GLY A 197 -48.80 55.09 49.51
CA GLY A 197 -50.00 55.94 49.61
C GLY A 197 -51.18 55.29 50.33
N GLU A 198 -51.23 55.58 51.64
CA GLU A 198 -52.42 55.78 52.51
C GLU A 198 -53.44 54.65 52.74
#